data_AF-A0AAN5CKI6-F1
#
_entry.id   AF-A0AAN5CKI6-F1
#
_cell.length_a   1.000
_cell.length_b   1.000
_cell.length_c   1.000
_cell.angle_alpha   90.00
_cell.angle_beta   90.00
_cell.angle_gamma   90.00
#
_symmetry.space_group_name_H-M   'P 1'
#
loop_
_entity.id
_entity.type
_entity.pdbx_description
1 polymer ?
#
loop_
_entity_poly.entity_id
_entity_poly.type
_entity_poly.pdbx_seq_one_letter_code
_entity_poly.pdbx_strand_id
1 'polypeptide(L)'
;CANGIQNECISDLNECVEGVNGKAACVNQATCTNTIGSYKCNCVFGTYGQDCTDNPDDCAGNATVDGVLYPNECIARDKDAECFDGFGTYTCTCSQWWKGEHCLTDVNECERDPPICENFGTCVNLPGSYKCLCIEGTEGDNCEINPDDCLNGTHVTDACNSLDPKAKCVDGYASFSCACGPGYTLQFCDLEIIIYNVLQLIGGTGSDEGELIAMLRDLLKNPSMMKDLVPFMIGLQSRENRTRMSWEVEDMFLWVAYEERTLDLKTDLVGWNDVVLGNCFTFNHLNNTERWYRERASGAEGGLKAAVKLNTAEFVPWTETSSIMTFIHPNTELIFSESSRYNTAPSTMTTIQSKETRFERLGGRFGKCAKSTEEVASYYYDGSYTTDVSFTDATAGRSWVNGGCLRSCYQDEVQKECNCMDSRYPMPADSAPCQLPDRKCVESITAKGDVSTWAGCKCPLPCENSQFDSSYTVAPFVRGRYKCNSYTTKQRLNDSSCGDGDGEVDYAIINVQVPRLMVDIFEEIPAWTFNRILGNVGGLGGIVCGINLITFFEFFYFFFIQLPLTLIYNRYF
;
A
#
# COMPACT_ATOMS: atom_id res chain seq x y z
N CYS A 1 14.14 123.51 -6.24
CA CYS A 1 13.44 124.72 -6.71
C CYS A 1 13.95 125.11 -8.11
N ALA A 2 13.26 124.79 -9.21
CA ALA A 2 13.60 125.30 -10.54
C ALA A 2 12.42 126.10 -11.11
N ASN A 3 12.31 127.35 -10.63
CA ASN A 3 11.99 128.55 -11.40
C ASN A 3 11.92 129.71 -10.43
N GLY A 4 13.00 130.49 -10.41
CA GLY A 4 13.28 131.48 -9.39
C GLY A 4 12.36 132.70 -9.44
N ILE A 5 11.92 133.12 -8.26
CA ILE A 5 12.03 134.48 -7.74
C ILE A 5 12.45 134.35 -6.25
N GLN A 6 13.19 135.35 -5.78
CA GLN A 6 14.17 135.37 -4.71
C GLN A 6 13.70 135.00 -3.29
N ASN A 7 14.64 134.34 -2.59
CA ASN A 7 14.86 134.20 -1.15
C ASN A 7 13.95 133.23 -0.36
N GLU A 8 14.61 132.18 0.18
CA GLU A 8 14.15 131.16 1.14
C GLU A 8 13.66 129.80 0.57
N CYS A 9 14.51 129.03 -0.11
CA CYS A 9 14.37 127.55 -0.11
C CYS A 9 15.10 126.99 1.12
N ILE A 10 14.43 127.01 2.28
CA ILE A 10 14.97 126.61 3.60
C ILE A 10 14.71 125.15 3.96
N SER A 11 13.93 124.41 3.15
CA SER A 11 13.52 123.04 3.45
C SER A 11 13.77 122.09 2.28
N ASP A 12 14.45 120.99 2.57
CA ASP A 12 14.65 119.83 1.71
C ASP A 12 13.34 119.03 1.57
N LEU A 13 13.03 118.54 0.37
CA LEU A 13 11.86 117.67 0.16
C LEU A 13 12.23 116.26 0.63
N ASN A 14 11.31 115.55 1.29
CA ASN A 14 11.55 114.16 1.68
C ASN A 14 10.95 113.20 0.66
N GLU A 15 11.73 112.81 -0.36
CA GLU A 15 11.25 111.93 -1.42
C GLU A 15 10.88 110.53 -0.92
N CYS A 16 11.42 110.10 0.23
CA CYS A 16 11.05 108.82 0.85
C CYS A 16 9.62 108.77 1.39
N VAL A 17 9.00 109.93 1.66
CA VAL A 17 7.62 110.04 2.16
C VAL A 17 6.68 110.49 1.06
N GLU A 18 7.07 111.49 0.28
CA GLU A 18 6.23 112.11 -0.75
C GLU A 18 6.28 111.36 -2.10
N GLY A 19 7.29 110.50 -2.30
CA GLY A 19 7.54 109.80 -3.55
C GLY A 19 8.12 110.70 -4.65
N VAL A 20 8.54 110.08 -5.75
CA VAL A 20 9.10 110.76 -6.91
C VAL A 20 8.14 110.56 -8.08
N ASN A 21 7.60 111.64 -8.63
CA ASN A 21 6.62 111.59 -9.73
C ASN A 21 5.41 110.67 -9.45
N GLY A 22 4.96 110.60 -8.20
CA GLY A 22 3.80 109.79 -7.77
C GLY A 22 4.07 108.29 -7.61
N LYS A 23 5.34 107.85 -7.62
CA LYS A 23 5.75 106.48 -7.29
C LYS A 23 6.63 106.47 -6.04
N ALA A 24 6.68 105.33 -5.35
CA ALA A 24 7.60 105.12 -4.23
C ALA A 24 9.04 105.36 -4.71
N ALA A 25 9.81 106.13 -3.92
CA ALA A 25 11.19 106.48 -4.25
C ALA A 25 12.12 105.25 -4.31
N CYS A 26 11.84 104.22 -3.51
CA CYS A 26 12.52 102.92 -3.58
C CYS A 26 11.49 101.80 -3.74
N VAL A 27 11.75 100.85 -4.65
CA VAL A 27 10.90 99.67 -4.88
C VAL A 27 11.58 98.39 -4.38
N ASN A 28 10.96 97.22 -4.59
CA ASN A 28 11.52 95.91 -4.22
C ASN A 28 11.98 95.80 -2.75
N GLN A 29 11.17 96.33 -1.83
CA GLN A 29 11.41 96.32 -0.38
C GLN A 29 12.71 97.04 0.06
N ALA A 30 13.30 97.88 -0.79
CA ALA A 30 14.49 98.64 -0.46
C ALA A 30 14.21 99.72 0.61
N THR A 31 15.23 100.04 1.43
CA THR A 31 15.10 101.06 2.48
C THR A 31 15.49 102.43 1.95
N CYS A 32 14.60 103.41 2.05
CA CYS A 32 14.84 104.78 1.56
C CYS A 32 15.47 105.67 2.64
N THR A 33 16.51 106.42 2.26
CA THR A 33 17.14 107.45 3.10
C THR A 33 17.13 108.80 2.39
N ASN A 34 16.58 109.83 3.02
CA ASN A 34 16.52 111.17 2.44
C ASN A 34 17.87 111.88 2.54
N THR A 35 18.25 112.63 1.51
CA THR A 35 19.50 113.40 1.46
C THR A 35 19.23 114.83 0.98
N ILE A 36 20.09 115.79 1.33
CA ILE A 36 19.85 117.18 0.95
C ILE A 36 19.87 117.33 -0.58
N GLY A 37 18.71 117.59 -1.17
CA GLY A 37 18.48 117.72 -2.60
C GLY A 37 18.27 116.41 -3.38
N SER A 38 18.18 115.24 -2.72
CA SER A 38 17.94 113.93 -3.36
C SER A 38 17.58 112.82 -2.35
N TYR A 39 17.51 111.57 -2.78
CA TYR A 39 17.35 110.41 -1.89
C TYR A 39 18.33 109.29 -2.27
N LYS A 40 18.57 108.38 -1.33
CA LYS A 40 19.38 107.19 -1.54
C LYS A 40 18.62 105.95 -1.08
N CYS A 41 18.45 105.00 -1.99
CA CYS A 41 17.91 103.68 -1.68
C CYS A 41 19.03 102.71 -1.29
N ASN A 42 18.83 102.00 -0.19
CA ASN A 42 19.61 100.81 0.15
C ASN A 42 18.85 99.59 -0.37
N CYS A 43 19.29 99.09 -1.53
CA CYS A 43 18.69 97.96 -2.21
C CYS A 43 18.86 96.65 -1.43
N VAL A 44 17.84 95.79 -1.46
CA VAL A 44 17.95 94.41 -0.99
C VAL A 44 18.92 93.67 -1.92
N PHE A 45 19.69 92.72 -1.37
CA PHE A 45 20.62 91.91 -2.16
C PHE A 45 19.92 91.31 -3.39
N GLY A 46 20.55 91.42 -4.57
CA GLY A 46 19.96 91.02 -5.85
C GLY A 46 19.28 92.12 -6.66
N THR A 47 18.96 93.27 -6.04
CA THR A 47 18.34 94.41 -6.74
C THR A 47 19.31 95.57 -6.94
N TYR A 48 19.18 96.30 -8.05
CA TYR A 48 20.11 97.35 -8.48
C TYR A 48 19.40 98.60 -9.01
N GLY A 49 20.18 99.65 -9.25
CA GLY A 49 19.70 100.95 -9.74
C GLY A 49 19.52 101.98 -8.63
N GLN A 50 19.26 103.23 -9.01
CA GLN A 50 19.07 104.33 -8.06
C GLN A 50 17.83 104.13 -7.18
N ASP A 51 16.78 103.53 -7.77
CA ASP A 51 15.47 103.30 -7.14
C ASP A 51 15.25 101.81 -6.79
N CYS A 52 16.29 100.98 -6.98
CA CYS A 52 16.27 99.51 -6.81
C CYS A 52 15.25 98.78 -7.71
N THR A 53 14.95 99.35 -8.89
CA THR A 53 14.00 98.80 -9.86
C THR A 53 14.52 97.59 -10.62
N ASP A 54 15.83 97.47 -10.74
CA ASP A 54 16.44 96.45 -11.59
C ASP A 54 16.56 95.16 -10.79
N ASN A 55 15.72 94.16 -11.10
CA ASN A 55 15.82 92.78 -10.62
C ASN A 55 16.17 91.89 -11.82
N PRO A 56 17.45 91.53 -12.03
CA PRO A 56 17.81 90.54 -13.03
C PRO A 56 17.12 89.20 -12.75
N ASP A 57 16.69 88.51 -13.80
CA ASP A 57 16.03 87.20 -13.68
C ASP A 57 17.03 86.15 -13.15
N ASP A 58 16.87 85.75 -11.89
CA ASP A 58 17.71 84.77 -11.20
C ASP A 58 17.56 83.36 -11.80
N CYS A 59 16.50 83.09 -12.57
CA CYS A 59 16.28 81.83 -13.28
C CYS A 59 17.06 81.72 -14.61
N ALA A 60 17.56 82.83 -15.13
CA ALA A 60 18.33 82.90 -16.39
C ALA A 60 19.86 82.91 -16.17
N GLY A 61 20.30 82.38 -15.02
CA GLY A 61 21.70 82.27 -14.62
C GLY A 61 22.50 81.21 -15.41
N ASN A 62 23.58 80.75 -14.79
CA ASN A 62 24.46 79.72 -15.34
C ASN A 62 24.94 78.84 -14.18
N ALA A 63 24.25 77.72 -13.94
CA ALA A 63 24.61 76.75 -12.92
C ALA A 63 25.33 75.56 -13.55
N THR A 64 26.41 75.09 -12.93
CA THR A 64 27.13 73.89 -13.41
C THR A 64 26.84 72.73 -12.48
N VAL A 65 26.10 71.74 -12.97
CA VAL A 65 25.80 70.50 -12.24
C VAL A 65 26.53 69.36 -12.94
N ASP A 66 27.40 68.66 -12.21
CA ASP A 66 28.23 67.55 -12.70
C ASP A 66 29.02 67.84 -14.00
N GLY A 67 29.52 69.07 -14.12
CA GLY A 67 30.35 69.52 -15.24
C GLY A 67 29.57 69.92 -16.50
N VAL A 68 28.23 69.92 -16.45
CA VAL A 68 27.36 70.39 -17.53
C VAL A 68 26.70 71.71 -17.12
N LEU A 69 26.65 72.67 -18.05
CA LEU A 69 26.09 74.00 -17.82
C LEU A 69 24.59 74.00 -18.10
N TYR A 70 23.81 74.46 -17.12
CA TYR A 70 22.37 74.64 -17.19
C TYR A 70 21.98 76.10 -16.88
N PRO A 71 20.84 76.59 -17.40
CA PRO A 71 20.33 77.92 -17.07
C PRO A 71 20.13 78.15 -15.57
N ASN A 72 19.66 77.14 -14.85
CA ASN A 72 19.55 77.12 -13.39
C ASN A 72 19.62 75.67 -12.88
N GLU A 73 19.74 75.48 -11.57
CA GLU A 73 19.83 74.14 -10.99
C GLU A 73 18.49 73.38 -11.03
N CYS A 74 17.34 74.08 -11.07
CA CYS A 74 16.02 73.45 -11.08
C CYS A 74 15.88 72.44 -12.24
N ILE A 75 16.33 72.83 -13.44
CA ILE A 75 16.14 72.03 -14.65
C ILE A 75 17.32 71.12 -15.01
N ALA A 76 18.32 71.02 -14.12
CA ALA A 76 19.51 70.23 -14.37
C ALA A 76 19.21 68.72 -14.40
N ARG A 77 18.28 68.28 -13.54
CA ARG A 77 17.85 66.89 -13.40
C ARG A 77 16.39 66.70 -13.77
N ASP A 78 15.52 67.56 -13.25
CA ASP A 78 14.10 67.60 -13.56
C ASP A 78 13.81 68.56 -14.71
N LYS A 79 13.67 68.04 -15.93
CA LYS A 79 13.44 68.89 -17.12
C LYS A 79 12.13 69.67 -17.07
N ASP A 80 11.17 69.22 -16.26
CA ASP A 80 9.84 69.78 -16.13
C ASP A 80 9.68 70.66 -14.88
N ALA A 81 10.79 70.97 -14.17
CA ALA A 81 10.76 71.85 -13.00
C ALA A 81 10.49 73.32 -13.37
N GLU A 82 9.65 73.98 -12.58
CA GLU A 82 9.35 75.41 -12.73
C GLU A 82 10.26 76.25 -11.83
N CYS A 83 10.88 77.29 -12.38
CA CYS A 83 11.72 78.23 -11.65
C CYS A 83 10.99 79.56 -11.44
N PHE A 84 10.99 80.05 -10.20
CA PHE A 84 10.40 81.32 -9.82
C PHE A 84 11.49 82.31 -9.40
N ASP A 85 11.55 83.44 -10.11
CA ASP A 85 12.50 84.54 -9.86
C ASP A 85 12.26 85.19 -8.48
N GLY A 86 13.35 85.59 -7.84
CA GLY A 86 13.34 86.19 -6.50
C GLY A 86 14.27 87.40 -6.44
N PHE A 87 14.83 87.67 -5.24
CA PHE A 87 15.78 88.79 -5.05
C PHE A 87 17.17 88.22 -4.77
N GLY A 88 17.97 88.04 -5.82
CA GLY A 88 19.32 87.44 -5.73
C GLY A 88 19.29 85.95 -5.40
N THR A 89 18.13 85.31 -5.63
CA THR A 89 17.84 83.89 -5.37
C THR A 89 16.58 83.49 -6.15
N TYR A 90 16.44 82.21 -6.47
CA TYR A 90 15.24 81.66 -7.10
C TYR A 90 14.68 80.48 -6.29
N THR A 91 13.41 80.13 -6.49
CA THR A 91 12.82 78.92 -5.91
C THR A 91 12.33 77.97 -7.00
N CYS A 92 12.60 76.67 -6.83
CA CYS A 92 12.17 75.64 -7.76
C CYS A 92 10.91 74.94 -7.25
N THR A 93 9.99 74.62 -8.17
CA THR A 93 8.90 73.67 -7.93
C THR A 93 9.18 72.41 -8.75
N CYS A 94 9.42 71.29 -8.06
CA CYS A 94 9.78 70.03 -8.69
C CYS A 94 8.55 69.27 -9.19
N SER A 95 8.74 68.52 -10.28
CA SER A 95 7.81 67.50 -10.74
C SER A 95 7.75 66.33 -9.77
N GLN A 96 6.73 65.48 -9.92
CA GLN A 96 6.43 64.39 -8.97
C GLN A 96 7.53 63.33 -8.79
N TRP A 97 8.55 63.34 -9.65
CA TRP A 97 9.66 62.37 -9.67
C TRP A 97 10.95 62.90 -9.04
N TRP A 98 11.00 64.19 -8.71
CA TRP A 98 12.17 64.83 -8.14
C TRP A 98 11.81 65.60 -6.86
N LYS A 99 12.77 65.76 -5.96
CA LYS A 99 12.63 66.44 -4.67
C LYS A 99 13.87 67.22 -4.31
N GLY A 100 13.73 68.05 -3.28
CA GLY A 100 14.77 68.95 -2.78
C GLY A 100 14.62 70.37 -3.31
N GLU A 101 15.37 71.30 -2.72
CA GLU A 101 15.26 72.75 -2.98
C GLU A 101 15.52 73.12 -4.45
N HIS A 102 16.38 72.35 -5.13
CA HIS A 102 16.72 72.54 -6.54
C HIS A 102 16.34 71.35 -7.43
N CYS A 103 15.45 70.46 -6.98
CA CYS A 103 14.97 69.31 -7.76
C CYS A 103 16.07 68.34 -8.24
N LEU A 104 17.19 68.28 -7.50
CA LEU A 104 18.35 67.45 -7.85
C LEU A 104 18.28 66.02 -7.30
N THR A 105 17.36 65.76 -6.36
CA THR A 105 17.24 64.45 -5.71
C THR A 105 16.09 63.68 -6.32
N ASP A 106 16.36 62.48 -6.80
CA ASP A 106 15.35 61.56 -7.31
C ASP A 106 14.39 61.11 -6.19
N VAL A 107 13.10 61.01 -6.50
CA VAL A 107 12.13 60.35 -5.61
C VAL A 107 12.32 58.84 -5.77
N ASN A 108 12.32 58.09 -4.67
CA ASN A 108 12.37 56.64 -4.74
C ASN A 108 10.95 56.08 -4.77
N GLU A 109 10.43 55.75 -5.95
CA GLU A 109 9.06 55.22 -6.07
C GLU A 109 8.91 53.84 -5.43
N CYS A 110 10.02 53.11 -5.25
CA CYS A 110 10.02 51.80 -4.61
C CYS A 110 9.84 51.85 -3.09
N GLU A 111 9.97 53.03 -2.48
CA GLU A 111 9.75 53.25 -1.04
C GLU A 111 8.33 53.75 -0.71
N ARG A 112 7.43 53.78 -1.71
CA ARG A 112 6.04 54.19 -1.50
C ARG A 112 5.25 53.13 -0.71
N ASP A 113 4.29 53.61 0.08
CA ASP A 113 3.33 52.78 0.80
C ASP A 113 1.89 53.17 0.37
N PRO A 114 1.14 52.30 -0.32
CA PRO A 114 1.48 50.91 -0.70
C PRO A 114 2.59 50.81 -1.76
N PRO A 115 3.31 49.66 -1.84
CA PRO A 115 4.38 49.43 -2.83
C PRO A 115 3.82 49.46 -4.26
N ILE A 116 4.60 50.01 -5.19
CA ILE A 116 4.14 50.27 -6.57
C ILE A 116 4.13 49.01 -7.45
N CYS A 117 4.99 48.04 -7.17
CA CYS A 117 5.00 46.75 -7.85
C CYS A 117 4.11 45.75 -7.10
N GLU A 118 3.11 45.22 -7.80
CA GLU A 118 2.16 44.24 -7.26
C GLU A 118 2.66 42.81 -7.51
N ASN A 119 1.92 41.81 -7.00
CA ASN A 119 2.14 40.37 -7.26
C ASN A 119 3.61 39.91 -7.10
N PHE A 120 4.27 40.36 -6.03
CA PHE A 120 5.67 40.04 -5.70
C PHE A 120 6.72 40.51 -6.74
N GLY A 121 6.37 41.47 -7.60
CA GLY A 121 7.33 42.13 -8.49
C GLY A 121 8.45 42.84 -7.73
N THR A 122 9.67 42.74 -8.23
CA THR A 122 10.82 43.46 -7.66
C THR A 122 10.89 44.88 -8.22
N CYS A 123 10.75 45.89 -7.38
CA CYS A 123 10.85 47.29 -7.79
C CYS A 123 12.31 47.72 -7.96
N VAL A 124 12.61 48.37 -9.09
CA VAL A 124 13.90 49.00 -9.37
C VAL A 124 13.67 50.49 -9.60
N ASN A 125 14.25 51.31 -8.72
CA ASN A 125 14.21 52.77 -8.84
C ASN A 125 15.15 53.24 -9.96
N LEU A 126 14.68 54.14 -10.82
CA LEU A 126 15.45 54.70 -11.92
C LEU A 126 15.41 56.24 -11.83
N PRO A 127 16.44 56.97 -12.27
CA PRO A 127 16.37 58.43 -12.24
C PRO A 127 15.16 58.97 -13.03
N GLY A 128 14.23 59.61 -12.33
CA GLY A 128 12.99 60.16 -12.87
C GLY A 128 11.91 59.13 -13.24
N SER A 129 12.04 57.86 -12.82
CA SER A 129 11.08 56.79 -13.14
C SER A 129 11.30 55.52 -12.31
N TYR A 130 10.51 54.47 -12.53
CA TYR A 130 10.74 53.18 -11.91
C TYR A 130 10.47 52.05 -12.91
N LYS A 131 10.93 50.85 -12.56
CA LYS A 131 10.60 49.63 -13.31
C LYS A 131 10.30 48.49 -12.36
N CYS A 132 9.17 47.85 -12.55
CA CYS A 132 8.86 46.59 -11.89
C CYS A 132 9.43 45.42 -12.71
N LEU A 133 10.16 44.52 -12.04
CA LEU A 133 10.58 43.25 -12.58
C LEU A 133 9.60 42.17 -12.11
N CYS A 134 8.72 41.77 -13.02
CA CYS A 134 7.70 40.75 -12.74
C CYS A 134 8.31 39.36 -12.64
N ILE A 135 7.76 38.55 -11.75
CA ILE A 135 8.08 37.12 -11.68
C ILE A 135 7.56 36.44 -12.96
N GLU A 136 8.24 35.38 -13.42
CA GLU A 136 7.75 34.62 -14.58
C GLU A 136 6.31 34.14 -14.30
N GLY A 137 5.36 34.51 -15.15
CA GLY A 137 3.93 34.21 -14.94
C GLY A 137 3.07 35.42 -14.60
N THR A 138 3.64 36.57 -14.19
CA THR A 138 2.88 37.83 -14.03
C THR A 138 3.26 38.85 -15.10
N GLU A 139 2.31 39.70 -15.46
CA GLU A 139 2.42 40.68 -16.55
C GLU A 139 1.93 42.07 -16.11
N GLY A 140 2.15 43.09 -16.95
CA GLY A 140 1.81 44.48 -16.67
C GLY A 140 3.02 45.35 -16.33
N ASP A 141 2.85 46.67 -16.39
CA ASP A 141 3.95 47.62 -16.13
C ASP A 141 4.33 47.64 -14.63
N ASN A 142 3.36 47.32 -13.77
CA ASN A 142 3.50 47.21 -12.33
C ASN A 142 3.31 45.78 -11.82
N CYS A 143 3.35 44.79 -12.72
CA CYS A 143 3.05 43.38 -12.45
C CYS A 143 1.63 43.14 -11.92
N GLU A 144 0.69 44.00 -12.28
CA GLU A 144 -0.70 43.99 -11.82
C GLU A 144 -1.55 42.85 -12.41
N ILE A 145 -1.07 42.20 -13.47
CA ILE A 145 -1.77 41.12 -14.16
C ILE A 145 -1.21 39.78 -13.67
N ASN A 146 -2.04 39.00 -12.97
CA ASN A 146 -1.82 37.57 -12.69
C ASN A 146 -2.77 36.76 -13.58
N PRO A 147 -2.34 36.24 -14.74
CA PRO A 147 -3.13 35.32 -15.55
C PRO A 147 -3.52 34.09 -14.73
N ASP A 148 -4.77 33.64 -14.85
CA ASP A 148 -5.27 32.47 -14.14
C ASP A 148 -4.57 31.20 -14.64
N ASP A 149 -3.69 30.64 -13.80
CA ASP A 149 -2.91 29.44 -14.10
C ASP A 149 -3.80 28.19 -14.24
N CYS A 150 -5.07 28.26 -13.81
CA CYS A 150 -6.06 27.19 -13.96
C CYS A 150 -6.75 27.18 -15.33
N LEU A 151 -6.68 28.25 -16.13
CA LEU A 151 -7.44 28.40 -17.39
C LEU A 151 -6.60 28.26 -18.67
N ASN A 152 -5.27 28.43 -18.60
CA ASN A 152 -4.40 28.39 -19.77
C ASN A 152 -3.88 26.97 -20.07
N GLY A 153 -4.63 26.26 -20.89
CA GLY A 153 -4.38 24.90 -21.37
C GLY A 153 -3.13 24.70 -22.25
N THR A 154 -1.94 25.05 -21.76
CA THR A 154 -0.66 24.56 -22.31
C THR A 154 -0.17 23.29 -21.58
N HIS A 155 -0.73 22.99 -20.40
CA HIS A 155 -0.55 21.73 -19.69
C HIS A 155 -1.91 21.04 -19.50
N VAL A 156 -2.30 20.23 -20.51
CA VAL A 156 -3.16 19.03 -20.44
C VAL A 156 -4.26 19.04 -19.35
N THR A 157 -5.53 19.19 -19.76
CA THR A 157 -6.77 18.85 -19.00
C THR A 157 -6.76 19.29 -17.53
N ASP A 158 -7.45 20.38 -17.16
CA ASP A 158 -7.71 20.81 -15.77
C ASP A 158 -6.58 20.41 -14.80
N ALA A 159 -5.57 21.25 -14.57
CA ALA A 159 -4.29 20.85 -13.93
C ALA A 159 -4.38 20.07 -12.58
N CYS A 160 -5.56 20.01 -11.96
CA CYS A 160 -5.92 19.23 -10.78
C CYS A 160 -6.74 17.94 -11.03
N ASN A 161 -6.83 17.48 -12.29
CA ASN A 161 -7.86 16.53 -12.72
C ASN A 161 -7.27 15.43 -13.62
N SER A 162 -6.54 14.49 -13.01
CA SER A 162 -6.29 13.21 -13.65
C SER A 162 -7.38 12.18 -13.30
N LEU A 163 -7.99 12.25 -12.10
CA LEU A 163 -8.89 11.22 -11.57
C LEU A 163 -10.00 11.73 -10.60
N ASP A 164 -9.84 12.88 -9.91
CA ASP A 164 -10.83 13.39 -8.95
C ASP A 164 -11.84 14.37 -9.60
N PRO A 165 -13.11 13.98 -9.79
CA PRO A 165 -14.13 14.86 -10.37
C PRO A 165 -14.54 16.04 -9.47
N LYS A 166 -14.09 16.09 -8.21
CA LYS A 166 -14.36 17.19 -7.27
C LYS A 166 -13.15 18.09 -7.02
N ALA A 167 -12.01 17.82 -7.67
CA ALA A 167 -10.83 18.65 -7.50
C ALA A 167 -11.10 20.08 -7.96
N LYS A 168 -10.69 21.05 -7.15
CA LYS A 168 -10.74 22.47 -7.49
C LYS A 168 -9.34 23.02 -7.62
N CYS A 169 -9.03 23.57 -8.78
CA CYS A 169 -7.82 24.36 -8.97
C CYS A 169 -7.96 25.70 -8.24
N VAL A 170 -6.93 26.06 -7.50
CA VAL A 170 -6.79 27.34 -6.80
C VAL A 170 -5.58 28.03 -7.41
N ASP A 171 -5.85 29.14 -8.08
CA ASP A 171 -4.85 30.01 -8.69
C ASP A 171 -3.88 30.56 -7.63
N GLY A 172 -2.63 30.74 -8.04
CA GLY A 172 -1.56 31.28 -7.21
C GLY A 172 -0.72 32.25 -8.01
N TYR A 173 0.42 32.65 -7.45
CA TYR A 173 1.36 33.54 -8.14
C TYR A 173 2.31 32.67 -8.96
N ALA A 174 2.18 32.70 -10.28
CA ALA A 174 3.01 31.91 -11.20
C ALA A 174 2.99 30.38 -10.95
N SER A 175 1.96 29.90 -10.27
CA SER A 175 1.79 28.50 -9.86
C SER A 175 0.36 28.28 -9.42
N PHE A 176 -0.14 27.05 -9.54
CA PHE A 176 -1.46 26.67 -9.06
C PHE A 176 -1.36 25.63 -7.93
N SER A 177 -2.40 25.52 -7.12
CA SER A 177 -2.56 24.47 -6.12
C SER A 177 -3.90 23.75 -6.28
N CYS A 178 -3.94 22.47 -5.91
CA CYS A 178 -5.14 21.65 -6.05
C CYS A 178 -5.79 21.38 -4.70
N ALA A 179 -7.05 21.80 -4.56
CA ALA A 179 -7.89 21.42 -3.44
C ALA A 179 -8.64 20.13 -3.77
N CYS A 180 -8.15 19.00 -3.23
CA CYS A 180 -8.72 17.68 -3.48
C CYS A 180 -10.03 17.45 -2.71
N GLY A 181 -10.92 16.62 -3.26
CA GLY A 181 -12.09 16.12 -2.56
C GLY A 181 -11.72 15.19 -1.40
N PRO A 182 -12.70 14.81 -0.54
CA PRO A 182 -12.46 14.01 0.68
C PRO A 182 -11.96 12.57 0.43
N GLY A 183 -11.72 12.19 -0.83
CA GLY A 183 -11.25 10.87 -1.23
C GLY A 183 -9.90 10.86 -1.94
N TYR A 184 -9.28 12.01 -2.22
CA TYR A 184 -8.05 12.11 -3.02
C TYR A 184 -6.98 12.97 -2.33
N THR A 185 -5.71 12.76 -2.71
CA THR A 185 -4.54 13.43 -2.14
C THR A 185 -3.42 13.60 -3.19
N LEU A 186 -2.25 14.06 -2.77
CA LEU A 186 -1.10 14.52 -3.58
C LEU A 186 -1.32 15.86 -4.32
N GLN A 187 -0.26 16.36 -4.95
CA GLN A 187 -0.21 17.68 -5.60
C GLN A 187 -1.24 17.85 -6.72
N PHE A 188 -1.57 16.75 -7.42
CA PHE A 188 -2.48 16.77 -8.58
C PHE A 188 -3.80 16.03 -8.34
N CYS A 189 -4.13 15.71 -7.08
CA CYS A 189 -5.35 14.96 -6.70
C CYS A 189 -5.52 13.64 -7.48
N ASP A 190 -4.42 12.93 -7.73
CA ASP A 190 -4.33 11.76 -8.59
C ASP A 190 -4.28 10.42 -7.83
N LEU A 191 -4.21 10.48 -6.50
CA LEU A 191 -4.18 9.29 -5.66
C LEU A 191 -5.33 9.29 -4.64
N GLU A 192 -6.03 8.17 -4.54
CA GLU A 192 -7.09 7.99 -3.56
C GLU A 192 -6.49 7.91 -2.14
N ILE A 193 -7.10 8.60 -1.17
CA ILE A 193 -6.60 8.71 0.20
C ILE A 193 -6.49 7.36 0.92
N ILE A 194 -7.38 6.41 0.60
CA ILE A 194 -7.35 5.06 1.15
C ILE A 194 -6.10 4.31 0.67
N ILE A 195 -5.74 4.47 -0.61
CA ILE A 195 -4.55 3.87 -1.21
C ILE A 195 -3.29 4.46 -0.58
N TYR A 196 -3.23 5.79 -0.45
CA TYR A 196 -2.11 6.49 0.19
C TYR A 196 -1.85 5.99 1.62
N ASN A 197 -2.90 5.85 2.44
CA ASN A 197 -2.77 5.36 3.81
C ASN A 197 -2.22 3.92 3.87
N VAL A 198 -2.64 3.05 2.95
CA VAL A 198 -2.12 1.68 2.87
C VAL A 198 -0.64 1.66 2.46
N LEU A 199 -0.24 2.48 1.49
CA LEU A 199 1.17 2.59 1.07
C LEU A 199 2.09 3.04 2.22
N GLN A 200 1.63 4.00 3.03
CA GLN A 200 2.36 4.48 4.21
C GLN A 200 2.54 3.38 5.27
N LEU A 201 1.56 2.47 5.43
CA LEU A 201 1.65 1.35 6.37
C LEU A 201 2.61 0.24 5.91
N ILE A 202 2.76 0.05 4.60
CA ILE A 202 3.60 -1.01 4.02
C ILE A 202 5.06 -0.52 3.82
N GLY A 203 5.34 0.77 4.03
CA GLY A 203 6.68 1.34 3.92
C GLY A 203 7.16 1.53 2.47
N GLY A 204 6.23 1.72 1.54
CA GLY A 204 6.53 1.91 0.12
C GLY A 204 7.33 3.20 -0.12
N THR A 205 8.58 3.04 -0.56
CA THR A 205 9.45 4.13 -1.06
C THR A 205 10.19 3.69 -2.34
N GLY A 206 9.67 2.65 -3.02
CA GLY A 206 10.37 1.89 -4.07
C GLY A 206 9.87 2.15 -5.49
N SER A 207 10.63 1.66 -6.48
CA SER A 207 10.44 1.88 -7.93
C SER A 207 9.20 1.23 -8.56
N ASP A 208 8.42 0.44 -7.82
CA ASP A 208 7.26 -0.34 -8.34
C ASP A 208 5.90 0.14 -7.79
N GLU A 209 5.80 1.39 -7.33
CA GLU A 209 4.56 1.98 -6.79
C GLU A 209 3.39 1.97 -7.78
N GLY A 210 3.67 2.09 -9.09
CA GLY A 210 2.63 2.10 -10.12
C GLY A 210 1.80 0.81 -10.17
N GLU A 211 2.43 -0.35 -10.00
CA GLU A 211 1.72 -1.64 -9.98
C GLU A 211 0.94 -1.85 -8.68
N LEU A 212 1.50 -1.43 -7.56
CA LEU A 212 0.84 -1.49 -6.25
C LEU A 212 -0.40 -0.59 -6.20
N ILE A 213 -0.30 0.62 -6.75
CA ILE A 213 -1.43 1.54 -6.88
C ILE A 213 -2.52 0.95 -7.79
N ALA A 214 -2.16 0.37 -8.94
CA ALA A 214 -3.13 -0.28 -9.83
C ALA A 214 -3.88 -1.42 -9.13
N MET A 215 -3.16 -2.25 -8.40
CA MET A 215 -3.73 -3.34 -7.60
C MET A 215 -4.68 -2.83 -6.50
N LEU A 216 -4.28 -1.79 -5.76
CA LEU A 216 -5.12 -1.20 -4.71
C LEU A 216 -6.40 -0.56 -5.29
N ARG A 217 -6.33 0.05 -6.49
CA ARG A 217 -7.52 0.54 -7.22
C ARG A 217 -8.44 -0.60 -7.64
N ASP A 218 -7.90 -1.72 -8.10
CA ASP A 218 -8.71 -2.90 -8.48
C ASP A 218 -9.43 -3.50 -7.27
N LEU A 219 -8.81 -3.52 -6.07
CA LEU A 219 -9.48 -3.95 -4.84
C LEU A 219 -10.65 -3.05 -4.45
N LEU A 220 -10.50 -1.73 -4.61
CA LEU A 220 -11.56 -0.77 -4.31
C LEU A 220 -12.75 -0.92 -5.27
N LYS A 221 -12.49 -1.31 -6.52
CA LYS A 221 -13.54 -1.61 -7.50
C LYS A 221 -14.20 -2.97 -7.25
N ASN A 222 -13.42 -3.99 -6.89
CA ASN A 222 -13.87 -5.36 -6.69
C ASN A 222 -13.42 -5.88 -5.32
N PRO A 223 -14.22 -5.66 -4.25
CA PRO A 223 -13.86 -6.12 -2.91
C PRO A 223 -13.76 -7.64 -2.79
N SER A 224 -14.28 -8.41 -3.76
CA SER A 224 -14.08 -9.86 -3.84
C SER A 224 -12.61 -10.26 -4.06
N MET A 225 -11.81 -9.41 -4.72
CA MET A 225 -10.38 -9.66 -4.95
C MET A 225 -9.56 -9.63 -3.64
N MET A 226 -10.09 -9.05 -2.56
CA MET A 226 -9.46 -9.09 -1.24
C MET A 226 -9.28 -10.54 -0.74
N LYS A 227 -10.18 -11.46 -1.13
CA LYS A 227 -10.08 -12.87 -0.74
C LYS A 227 -8.83 -13.55 -1.28
N ASP A 228 -8.34 -13.11 -2.45
CA ASP A 228 -7.16 -13.69 -3.10
C ASP A 228 -5.89 -12.91 -2.75
N LEU A 229 -5.98 -11.59 -2.63
CA LEU A 229 -4.81 -10.75 -2.35
C LEU A 229 -4.34 -10.83 -0.90
N VAL A 230 -5.27 -10.86 0.07
CA VAL A 230 -4.91 -10.85 1.48
C VAL A 230 -4.06 -12.08 1.86
N PRO A 231 -4.43 -13.33 1.47
CA PRO A 231 -3.55 -14.48 1.70
C PRO A 231 -2.18 -14.34 1.06
N PHE A 232 -2.08 -13.72 -0.13
CA PHE A 232 -0.78 -13.46 -0.77
C PHE A 232 0.07 -12.49 0.07
N MET A 233 -0.51 -11.36 0.51
CA MET A 233 0.18 -10.39 1.37
C MET A 233 0.58 -10.96 2.73
N ILE A 234 -0.30 -11.75 3.35
CA ILE A 234 0.00 -12.48 4.59
C ILE A 234 1.11 -13.49 4.33
N GLY A 235 1.11 -14.18 3.18
CA GLY A 235 2.15 -15.11 2.76
C GLY A 235 3.56 -14.52 2.74
N LEU A 236 3.68 -13.23 2.39
CA LEU A 236 4.96 -12.50 2.39
C LEU A 236 5.52 -12.20 3.80
N GLN A 237 4.69 -12.27 4.83
CA GLN A 237 5.13 -12.07 6.20
C GLN A 237 5.87 -13.29 6.75
N SER A 238 6.80 -13.06 7.67
CA SER A 238 7.51 -14.15 8.36
C SER A 238 6.52 -15.03 9.13
N ARG A 239 6.85 -16.33 9.27
CA ARG A 239 6.03 -17.28 10.04
C ARG A 239 5.71 -16.77 11.45
N GLU A 240 6.68 -16.13 12.11
CA GLU A 240 6.50 -15.54 13.44
C GLU A 240 5.47 -14.41 13.45
N ASN A 241 5.55 -13.48 12.49
CA ASN A 241 4.59 -12.39 12.37
C ASN A 241 3.18 -12.92 12.09
N ARG A 242 3.05 -13.90 11.19
CA ARG A 242 1.75 -14.53 10.88
C ARG A 242 1.12 -15.19 12.11
N THR A 243 1.92 -15.93 12.88
CA THR A 243 1.46 -16.57 14.11
C THR A 243 0.99 -15.55 15.15
N ARG A 244 1.70 -14.42 15.29
CA ARG A 244 1.34 -13.33 16.23
C ARG A 244 0.09 -12.54 15.82
N MET A 245 -0.24 -12.50 14.54
CA MET A 245 -1.44 -11.81 14.03
C MET A 245 -2.71 -12.65 14.11
N SER A 246 -2.60 -13.94 14.45
CA SER A 246 -3.72 -14.89 14.49
C SER A 246 -4.03 -15.33 15.92
N TRP A 247 -5.09 -16.13 16.08
CA TRP A 247 -5.64 -16.55 17.37
C TRP A 247 -4.65 -17.39 18.18
N GLU A 248 -4.56 -17.16 19.49
CA GLU A 248 -3.85 -18.06 20.39
C GLU A 248 -4.74 -19.24 20.83
N VAL A 249 -4.11 -20.30 21.36
CA VAL A 249 -4.84 -21.51 21.79
C VAL A 249 -5.82 -21.23 22.93
N GLU A 250 -5.47 -20.32 23.83
CA GLU A 250 -6.30 -19.94 24.98
C GLU A 250 -7.48 -19.03 24.57
N ASP A 251 -7.32 -18.29 23.48
CA ASP A 251 -8.38 -17.48 22.89
C ASP A 251 -9.41 -18.38 22.21
N MET A 252 -8.94 -19.40 21.48
CA MET A 252 -9.80 -20.30 20.73
C MET A 252 -10.49 -21.35 21.61
N PHE A 253 -9.83 -21.95 22.60
CA PHE A 253 -10.40 -23.05 23.38
C PHE A 253 -10.81 -22.61 24.80
N LEU A 254 -12.04 -22.96 25.21
CA LEU A 254 -12.46 -22.91 26.61
C LEU A 254 -11.91 -24.11 27.38
N TRP A 255 -12.07 -25.29 26.79
CA TRP A 255 -11.53 -26.54 27.30
C TRP A 255 -11.51 -27.58 26.19
N VAL A 256 -10.60 -28.54 26.33
CA VAL A 256 -10.56 -29.75 25.51
C VAL A 256 -10.46 -30.93 26.46
N ALA A 257 -11.18 -32.00 26.16
CA ALA A 257 -11.17 -33.24 26.92
C ALA A 257 -11.09 -34.44 25.98
N TYR A 258 -10.35 -35.45 26.39
CA TYR A 258 -10.26 -36.74 25.70
C TYR A 258 -10.62 -37.85 26.68
N GLU A 259 -11.59 -38.70 26.33
CA GLU A 259 -12.15 -39.72 27.23
C GLU A 259 -12.54 -39.13 28.60
N GLU A 260 -13.26 -38.01 28.58
CA GLU A 260 -13.72 -37.26 29.76
C GLU A 260 -12.60 -36.68 30.66
N ARG A 261 -11.34 -36.77 30.25
CA ARG A 261 -10.21 -36.13 30.95
C ARG A 261 -9.81 -34.86 30.24
N THR A 262 -9.75 -33.76 30.99
CA THR A 262 -9.29 -32.47 30.48
C THR A 262 -7.84 -32.56 30.01
N LEU A 263 -7.58 -32.06 28.80
CA LEU A 263 -6.25 -31.93 28.22
C LEU A 263 -5.61 -30.59 28.61
N ASP A 264 -4.29 -30.55 28.60
CA ASP A 264 -3.51 -29.32 28.70
C ASP A 264 -3.32 -28.73 27.31
N LEU A 265 -3.93 -27.58 27.07
CA LEU A 265 -3.97 -26.90 25.76
C LEU A 265 -2.57 -26.59 25.20
N LYS A 266 -1.56 -26.36 26.05
CA LYS A 266 -0.20 -26.01 25.60
C LYS A 266 0.66 -27.20 25.24
N THR A 267 0.39 -28.36 25.84
CA THR A 267 1.24 -29.55 25.70
C THR A 267 0.59 -30.65 24.87
N ASP A 268 -0.75 -30.74 24.87
CA ASP A 268 -1.48 -31.79 24.16
C ASP A 268 -1.90 -31.39 22.74
N LEU A 269 -1.97 -30.08 22.46
CA LEU A 269 -2.27 -29.54 21.14
C LEU A 269 -1.01 -28.96 20.50
N VAL A 270 -0.79 -29.25 19.23
CA VAL A 270 0.27 -28.65 18.44
C VAL A 270 -0.31 -27.53 17.60
N GLY A 271 0.14 -26.30 17.86
CA GLY A 271 -0.17 -25.13 17.05
C GLY A 271 0.71 -25.05 15.81
N TRP A 272 0.11 -24.79 14.66
CA TRP A 272 0.79 -24.50 13.41
C TRP A 272 0.03 -23.41 12.65
N ASN A 273 0.69 -22.75 11.70
CA ASN A 273 0.13 -21.59 11.02
C ASN A 273 0.05 -21.87 9.52
N ASP A 274 -1.18 -21.82 8.99
CA ASP A 274 -1.47 -21.84 7.57
C ASP A 274 -1.70 -20.41 7.06
N VAL A 275 -1.35 -20.14 5.80
CA VAL A 275 -1.49 -18.80 5.22
C VAL A 275 -2.95 -18.40 5.02
N VAL A 276 -3.83 -19.37 4.76
CA VAL A 276 -5.25 -19.15 4.50
C VAL A 276 -6.08 -19.34 5.77
N LEU A 277 -5.80 -20.38 6.56
CA LEU A 277 -6.56 -20.69 7.77
C LEU A 277 -6.08 -19.93 9.02
N GLY A 278 -4.87 -19.38 9.01
CA GLY A 278 -4.25 -18.79 10.19
C GLY A 278 -3.73 -19.86 11.17
N ASN A 279 -3.76 -19.57 12.47
CA ASN A 279 -3.35 -20.52 13.50
C ASN A 279 -4.36 -21.66 13.62
N CYS A 280 -3.88 -22.88 13.40
CA CYS A 280 -4.61 -24.13 13.56
C CYS A 280 -3.99 -24.95 14.69
N PHE A 281 -4.82 -25.73 15.39
CA PHE A 281 -4.39 -26.54 16.53
C PHE A 281 -4.80 -27.99 16.31
N THR A 282 -3.82 -28.89 16.34
CA THR A 282 -4.05 -30.31 16.07
C THR A 282 -3.78 -31.15 17.31
N PHE A 283 -4.76 -31.97 17.69
CA PHE A 283 -4.63 -33.00 18.70
C PHE A 283 -3.98 -34.25 18.10
N ASN A 284 -3.07 -34.91 18.84
CA ASN A 284 -2.38 -36.13 18.42
C ASN A 284 -1.56 -35.96 17.11
N HIS A 285 -0.93 -34.80 16.94
CA HIS A 285 -0.14 -34.42 15.75
C HIS A 285 1.24 -35.12 15.70
N LEU A 286 1.83 -35.34 14.51
CA LEU A 286 3.13 -36.03 14.33
C LEU A 286 4.28 -35.44 15.17
N ASN A 287 4.33 -34.11 15.32
CA ASN A 287 5.36 -33.42 16.12
C ASN A 287 5.21 -33.61 17.63
N ASN A 288 4.09 -34.18 18.11
CA ASN A 288 3.92 -34.49 19.53
C ASN A 288 4.38 -35.94 19.81
N THR A 289 5.69 -36.14 19.92
CA THR A 289 6.28 -37.47 20.14
C THR A 289 6.19 -37.95 21.59
N GLU A 290 5.89 -37.06 22.54
CA GLU A 290 5.86 -37.38 23.97
C GLU A 290 4.50 -37.93 24.42
N ARG A 291 3.40 -37.60 23.72
CA ARG A 291 2.04 -37.96 24.12
C ARG A 291 1.23 -38.47 22.92
N TRP A 292 1.10 -39.80 22.83
CA TRP A 292 0.20 -40.46 21.88
C TRP A 292 -1.07 -40.94 22.58
N TYR A 293 -2.20 -40.44 22.11
CA TYR A 293 -3.51 -40.82 22.63
C TYR A 293 -4.09 -41.96 21.79
N ARG A 294 -4.53 -43.02 22.47
CA ARG A 294 -5.21 -44.16 21.86
C ARG A 294 -6.58 -44.31 22.51
N GLU A 295 -7.58 -44.53 21.67
CA GLU A 295 -8.96 -44.65 22.12
C GLU A 295 -9.19 -46.04 22.72
N ARG A 296 -9.82 -46.08 23.90
CA ARG A 296 -10.10 -47.29 24.69
C ARG A 296 -11.57 -47.64 24.71
N ALA A 297 -12.45 -46.66 24.54
CA ALA A 297 -13.89 -46.84 24.50
C ALA A 297 -14.46 -46.14 23.26
N SER A 298 -15.41 -46.78 22.57
CA SER A 298 -16.16 -46.15 21.47
C SER A 298 -17.37 -45.38 21.98
N GLY A 299 -17.89 -44.45 21.17
CA GLY A 299 -19.11 -43.70 21.44
C GLY A 299 -18.87 -42.45 22.26
N ALA A 300 -19.90 -41.94 22.94
CA ALA A 300 -19.90 -40.58 23.49
C ALA A 300 -19.03 -40.41 24.75
N GLU A 301 -18.74 -41.49 25.47
CA GLU A 301 -17.78 -41.50 26.58
C GLU A 301 -16.33 -41.61 26.06
N GLY A 302 -16.18 -42.08 24.82
CA GLY A 302 -14.92 -42.11 24.07
C GLY A 302 -14.67 -40.83 23.27
N GLY A 303 -13.45 -40.70 22.76
CA GLY A 303 -13.08 -39.65 21.82
C GLY A 303 -12.77 -38.27 22.43
N LEU A 304 -12.77 -37.26 21.57
CA LEU A 304 -12.35 -35.88 21.83
C LEU A 304 -13.57 -34.95 21.91
N LYS A 305 -13.66 -34.17 22.97
CA LYS A 305 -14.65 -33.08 23.13
C LYS A 305 -13.93 -31.77 23.33
N ALA A 306 -14.37 -30.73 22.63
CA ALA A 306 -13.82 -29.40 22.76
C ALA A 306 -14.94 -28.36 22.83
N ALA A 307 -14.81 -27.38 23.71
CA ALA A 307 -15.59 -26.15 23.67
C ALA A 307 -14.70 -25.03 23.11
N VAL A 308 -15.15 -24.42 22.03
CA VAL A 308 -14.36 -23.46 21.23
C VAL A 308 -15.08 -22.13 21.18
N LYS A 309 -14.37 -21.03 21.46
CA LYS A 309 -14.87 -19.65 21.32
C LYS A 309 -14.76 -19.21 19.87
N LEU A 310 -15.78 -18.52 19.38
CA LEU A 310 -15.83 -18.05 18.00
C LEU A 310 -15.54 -16.55 17.88
N ASN A 311 -15.81 -15.74 18.91
CA ASN A 311 -15.59 -14.28 18.90
C ASN A 311 -15.98 -13.62 17.56
N THR A 312 -17.21 -13.85 17.11
CA THR A 312 -17.69 -13.46 15.78
C THR A 312 -17.57 -11.96 15.47
N ALA A 313 -17.48 -11.11 16.49
CA ALA A 313 -17.26 -9.68 16.36
C ALA A 313 -15.86 -9.29 15.84
N GLU A 314 -14.86 -10.17 15.96
CA GLU A 314 -13.48 -9.93 15.51
C GLU A 314 -13.22 -10.48 14.09
N PHE A 315 -14.24 -11.06 13.46
CA PHE A 315 -14.12 -11.62 12.13
C PHE A 315 -13.87 -10.52 11.10
N VAL A 316 -13.08 -10.87 10.09
CA VAL A 316 -12.79 -9.94 9.02
C VAL A 316 -14.06 -9.67 8.21
N PRO A 317 -14.41 -8.42 7.85
CA PRO A 317 -15.75 -8.10 7.35
C PRO A 317 -16.21 -8.83 6.08
N TRP A 318 -15.28 -9.42 5.30
CA TRP A 318 -15.57 -10.16 4.08
C TRP A 318 -15.71 -11.68 4.28
N THR A 319 -15.64 -12.19 5.51
CA THR A 319 -15.90 -13.61 5.80
C THR A 319 -17.39 -13.92 5.68
N GLU A 320 -17.76 -14.89 4.85
CA GLU A 320 -19.16 -15.21 4.55
C GLU A 320 -19.83 -16.11 5.60
N THR A 321 -19.06 -16.90 6.34
CA THR A 321 -19.58 -17.92 7.26
C THR A 321 -18.89 -17.84 8.63
N SER A 322 -19.67 -17.74 9.70
CA SER A 322 -19.20 -17.89 11.07
C SER A 322 -19.28 -19.35 11.52
N SER A 323 -18.14 -20.04 11.54
CA SER A 323 -18.05 -21.43 12.00
C SER A 323 -16.63 -21.83 12.35
N ILE A 324 -16.47 -22.78 13.26
CA ILE A 324 -15.19 -23.48 13.47
C ILE A 324 -15.08 -24.63 12.49
N MET A 325 -13.98 -24.67 11.74
CA MET A 325 -13.68 -25.75 10.80
C MET A 325 -12.96 -26.87 11.55
N THR A 326 -13.49 -28.09 11.47
CA THR A 326 -12.86 -29.28 12.04
C THR A 326 -12.40 -30.21 10.92
N PHE A 327 -11.14 -30.64 10.96
CA PHE A 327 -10.55 -31.56 10.01
C PHE A 327 -10.21 -32.87 10.73
N ILE A 328 -10.45 -34.01 10.06
CA ILE A 328 -10.08 -35.34 10.56
C ILE A 328 -9.12 -35.94 9.54
N HIS A 329 -7.91 -36.24 10.00
CA HIS A 329 -6.82 -36.69 9.13
C HIS A 329 -5.88 -37.63 9.91
N PRO A 330 -5.06 -38.43 9.20
CA PRO A 330 -3.99 -39.20 9.83
C PRO A 330 -3.01 -38.28 10.56
N ASN A 331 -2.45 -38.74 11.68
CA ASN A 331 -1.50 -37.94 12.47
C ASN A 331 -0.24 -37.52 11.70
N THR A 332 0.15 -38.26 10.66
CA THR A 332 1.34 -38.01 9.82
C THR A 332 1.07 -37.14 8.60
N GLU A 333 -0.20 -36.80 8.32
CA GLU A 333 -0.61 -36.02 7.16
C GLU A 333 -0.92 -34.57 7.57
N LEU A 334 -0.60 -33.63 6.68
CA LEU A 334 -0.95 -32.22 6.82
C LEU A 334 -2.31 -31.91 6.19
N ILE A 335 -3.01 -30.92 6.73
CA ILE A 335 -4.29 -30.46 6.20
C ILE A 335 -4.15 -29.14 5.46
N PHE A 336 -5.07 -28.92 4.52
CA PHE A 336 -5.16 -27.70 3.71
C PHE A 336 -6.54 -27.08 3.87
N SER A 337 -6.67 -25.81 3.48
CA SER A 337 -7.94 -25.07 3.56
C SER A 337 -9.08 -25.71 2.75
N GLU A 338 -8.72 -26.46 1.72
CA GLU A 338 -9.58 -27.15 0.76
C GLU A 338 -9.79 -28.64 1.12
N SER A 339 -9.17 -29.13 2.20
CA SER A 339 -9.40 -30.47 2.71
C SER A 339 -10.85 -30.63 3.20
N SER A 340 -11.35 -31.87 3.18
CA SER A 340 -12.68 -32.20 3.71
C SER A 340 -12.82 -31.76 5.15
N ARG A 341 -13.83 -30.91 5.41
CA ARG A 341 -14.03 -30.24 6.70
C ARG A 341 -15.46 -30.32 7.20
N TYR A 342 -15.60 -30.28 8.52
CA TYR A 342 -16.87 -30.25 9.23
C TYR A 342 -17.01 -28.91 9.93
N ASN A 343 -17.98 -28.11 9.47
CA ASN A 343 -18.19 -26.77 9.99
C ASN A 343 -19.15 -26.83 11.19
N THR A 344 -18.69 -26.33 12.33
CA THR A 344 -19.49 -26.22 13.55
C THR A 344 -19.97 -24.78 13.72
N ALA A 345 -21.28 -24.59 13.69
CA ALA A 345 -21.90 -23.28 13.83
C ALA A 345 -21.91 -22.80 15.30
N PRO A 346 -21.94 -21.48 15.55
CA PRO A 346 -22.09 -20.93 16.89
C PRO A 346 -23.32 -21.50 17.62
N SER A 347 -23.20 -21.73 18.93
CA SER A 347 -24.28 -22.25 19.79
C SER A 347 -24.84 -23.61 19.37
N THR A 348 -24.03 -24.39 18.63
CA THR A 348 -24.33 -25.78 18.26
C THR A 348 -23.27 -26.75 18.71
N MET A 349 -23.72 -27.96 19.03
CA MET A 349 -22.88 -29.10 19.32
C MET A 349 -22.84 -29.96 18.06
N THR A 350 -21.68 -30.00 17.42
CA THR A 350 -21.45 -30.89 16.28
C THR A 350 -20.79 -32.15 16.77
N THR A 351 -21.48 -33.27 16.60
CA THR A 351 -20.95 -34.60 16.89
C THR A 351 -20.54 -35.27 15.59
N ILE A 352 -19.25 -35.54 15.44
CA ILE A 352 -18.62 -36.18 14.29
C ILE A 352 -18.28 -37.62 14.68
N GLN A 353 -18.85 -38.56 13.95
CA GLN A 353 -18.58 -39.99 14.06
C GLN A 353 -17.66 -40.38 12.92
N SER A 354 -16.41 -40.71 13.23
CA SER A 354 -15.40 -41.01 12.22
C SER A 354 -14.94 -42.47 12.31
N LYS A 355 -14.70 -43.10 11.16
CA LYS A 355 -14.15 -44.45 11.03
C LYS A 355 -12.95 -44.43 10.09
N GLU A 356 -11.85 -45.05 10.51
CA GLU A 356 -10.66 -45.22 9.68
C GLU A 356 -10.80 -46.43 8.75
N THR A 357 -10.47 -46.21 7.48
CA THR A 357 -10.28 -47.23 6.45
C THR A 357 -8.87 -47.09 5.88
N ARG A 358 -8.05 -48.15 5.98
CA ARG A 358 -6.67 -48.17 5.50
C ARG A 358 -6.55 -48.97 4.21
N PHE A 359 -5.75 -48.46 3.28
CA PHE A 359 -5.41 -49.12 2.03
C PHE A 359 -3.90 -49.37 1.98
N GLU A 360 -3.52 -50.61 1.71
CA GLU A 360 -2.14 -51.03 1.52
C GLU A 360 -1.97 -51.63 0.11
N ARG A 361 -1.16 -50.98 -0.72
CA ARG A 361 -0.92 -51.32 -2.13
C ARG A 361 0.45 -51.95 -2.33
N LEU A 362 0.55 -52.87 -3.28
CA LEU A 362 1.82 -53.48 -3.63
C LEU A 362 2.63 -52.58 -4.58
N GLY A 363 3.79 -52.12 -4.11
CA GLY A 363 4.76 -51.41 -4.94
C GLY A 363 5.63 -52.32 -5.81
N GLY A 364 6.44 -51.69 -6.68
CA GLY A 364 7.49 -52.36 -7.45
C GLY A 364 6.97 -53.17 -8.64
N ARG A 365 7.10 -54.50 -8.59
CA ARG A 365 6.75 -55.38 -9.73
C ARG A 365 5.24 -55.57 -9.91
N PHE A 366 4.45 -55.30 -8.87
CA PHE A 366 3.01 -55.52 -8.86
C PHE A 366 2.22 -54.25 -9.19
N GLY A 367 2.75 -53.08 -8.84
CA GLY A 367 2.10 -51.79 -9.04
C GLY A 367 3.07 -50.62 -8.94
N LYS A 368 2.57 -49.42 -9.25
CA LYS A 368 3.30 -48.15 -9.09
C LYS A 368 2.69 -47.38 -7.93
N CYS A 369 3.41 -47.32 -6.83
CA CYS A 369 3.08 -46.48 -5.69
C CYS A 369 4.39 -45.95 -5.07
N ALA A 370 4.31 -44.82 -4.38
CA ALA A 370 5.42 -44.26 -3.61
C ALA A 370 5.29 -44.64 -2.12
N LYS A 371 6.38 -45.14 -1.53
CA LYS A 371 6.43 -45.50 -0.11
C LYS A 371 6.84 -44.34 0.78
N SER A 372 7.63 -43.42 0.23
CA SER A 372 8.21 -42.32 0.98
C SER A 372 8.41 -41.11 0.07
N THR A 373 8.67 -39.96 0.69
CA THR A 373 8.83 -38.69 -0.02
C THR A 373 10.11 -38.65 -0.86
N GLU A 374 11.09 -39.52 -0.57
CA GLU A 374 12.36 -39.60 -1.33
C GLU A 374 12.22 -40.33 -2.67
N GLU A 375 11.11 -41.06 -2.90
CA GLU A 375 10.85 -41.74 -4.17
C GLU A 375 10.31 -40.78 -5.25
N VAL A 376 9.98 -39.53 -4.89
CA VAL A 376 9.52 -38.48 -5.80
C VAL A 376 10.56 -37.37 -5.97
N ALA A 377 10.50 -36.66 -7.10
CA ALA A 377 11.50 -35.64 -7.44
C ALA A 377 11.50 -34.44 -6.49
N SER A 378 10.31 -34.02 -6.03
CA SER A 378 10.11 -32.85 -5.17
C SER A 378 8.92 -33.07 -4.24
N TYR A 379 9.12 -32.74 -2.96
CA TYR A 379 8.08 -32.76 -1.92
C TYR A 379 8.48 -31.80 -0.80
N TYR A 380 7.69 -30.73 -0.58
CA TYR A 380 8.05 -29.63 0.35
C TYR A 380 7.30 -29.64 1.67
N TYR A 381 6.50 -30.67 1.91
CA TYR A 381 5.66 -30.78 3.09
C TYR A 381 6.26 -31.77 4.10
N ASP A 382 6.05 -31.50 5.38
CA ASP A 382 6.41 -32.44 6.44
C ASP A 382 5.42 -33.61 6.49
N GLY A 383 5.89 -34.78 6.94
CA GLY A 383 5.04 -35.94 7.20
C GLY A 383 5.07 -37.00 6.10
N SER A 384 3.98 -37.77 6.00
CA SER A 384 3.87 -38.87 5.04
C SER A 384 3.60 -38.35 3.62
N TYR A 385 3.98 -39.15 2.62
CA TYR A 385 3.79 -38.80 1.22
C TYR A 385 2.30 -38.86 0.85
N THR A 386 1.77 -37.74 0.33
CA THR A 386 0.38 -37.66 -0.15
C THR A 386 0.31 -37.14 -1.59
N THR A 387 -0.61 -37.72 -2.38
CA THR A 387 -0.88 -37.31 -3.76
C THR A 387 -2.12 -36.45 -3.93
N ASP A 388 -2.97 -36.44 -2.91
CA ASP A 388 -4.42 -36.20 -2.90
C ASP A 388 -5.03 -35.70 -4.23
N VAL A 389 -5.61 -36.67 -4.93
CA VAL A 389 -6.50 -36.49 -6.09
C VAL A 389 -7.89 -36.19 -5.52
N SER A 390 -8.51 -35.06 -5.87
CA SER A 390 -9.93 -34.91 -5.53
C SER A 390 -10.83 -35.65 -6.52
N PHE A 391 -12.04 -35.91 -6.03
CA PHE A 391 -13.15 -36.45 -6.76
C PHE A 391 -13.59 -35.52 -7.90
N THR A 392 -13.54 -36.00 -9.15
CA THR A 392 -14.23 -35.37 -10.27
C THR A 392 -15.72 -35.72 -10.23
N ASP A 393 -16.57 -34.76 -9.89
CA ASP A 393 -17.99 -34.84 -10.27
C ASP A 393 -18.09 -34.51 -11.77
N ALA A 394 -18.23 -35.56 -12.59
CA ALA A 394 -18.39 -35.45 -14.04
C ALA A 394 -19.62 -34.63 -14.47
N THR A 395 -20.56 -34.35 -13.56
CA THR A 395 -21.76 -33.54 -13.83
C THR A 395 -21.61 -32.07 -13.43
N ALA A 396 -20.67 -31.72 -12.54
CA ALA A 396 -20.50 -30.35 -12.02
C ALA A 396 -19.24 -29.62 -12.56
N GLY A 397 -18.39 -30.29 -13.33
CA GLY A 397 -17.25 -29.67 -14.02
C GLY A 397 -16.22 -29.01 -13.11
N ARG A 398 -16.14 -29.40 -11.83
CA ARG A 398 -15.15 -28.90 -10.86
C ARG A 398 -14.30 -30.05 -10.32
N SER A 399 -12.99 -29.89 -10.41
CA SER A 399 -11.94 -30.76 -9.89
C SER A 399 -11.12 -29.96 -8.88
N TRP A 400 -10.94 -30.48 -7.68
CA TRP A 400 -10.06 -29.95 -6.64
C TRP A 400 -8.76 -30.79 -6.56
N VAL A 401 -7.70 -30.27 -5.98
CA VAL A 401 -6.42 -31.00 -5.84
C VAL A 401 -5.87 -30.73 -4.46
N ASN A 402 -5.68 -31.78 -3.65
CA ASN A 402 -5.32 -31.65 -2.25
C ASN A 402 -4.00 -32.35 -1.89
N GLY A 403 -3.12 -32.65 -2.84
CA GLY A 403 -1.92 -33.44 -2.59
C GLY A 403 -0.69 -32.64 -2.24
N GLY A 404 0.11 -33.11 -1.28
CA GLY A 404 1.46 -32.58 -1.04
C GLY A 404 2.34 -32.66 -2.29
N CYS A 405 2.25 -33.76 -3.07
CA CYS A 405 2.98 -33.92 -4.32
C CYS A 405 2.54 -32.94 -5.42
N LEU A 406 1.23 -32.78 -5.63
CA LEU A 406 0.72 -31.89 -6.68
C LEU A 406 0.98 -30.42 -6.35
N ARG A 407 0.88 -30.01 -5.08
CA ARG A 407 1.27 -28.66 -4.63
C ARG A 407 2.78 -28.41 -4.74
N SER A 408 3.60 -29.43 -4.49
CA SER A 408 5.05 -29.33 -4.71
C SER A 408 5.38 -29.21 -6.20
N CYS A 409 4.66 -29.91 -7.08
CA CYS A 409 4.83 -29.74 -8.52
C CYS A 409 4.38 -28.36 -9.02
N TYR A 410 3.29 -27.83 -8.45
CA TYR A 410 2.89 -26.44 -8.70
C TYR A 410 4.01 -25.46 -8.35
N GLN A 411 4.63 -25.62 -7.17
CA GLN A 411 5.78 -24.81 -6.75
C GLN A 411 6.95 -24.89 -7.74
N ASP A 412 7.26 -26.08 -8.26
CA ASP A 412 8.34 -26.26 -9.23
C ASP A 412 8.07 -25.53 -10.55
N GLU A 413 6.82 -25.57 -11.04
CA GLU A 413 6.45 -24.85 -12.26
C GLU A 413 6.41 -23.33 -12.04
N VAL A 414 6.02 -22.86 -10.85
CA VAL A 414 6.14 -21.43 -10.49
C VAL A 414 7.61 -21.01 -10.44
N GLN A 415 8.48 -21.79 -9.80
CA GLN A 415 9.92 -21.51 -9.76
C GLN A 415 10.55 -21.48 -11.16
N LYS A 416 10.10 -22.36 -12.06
CA LYS A 416 10.62 -22.46 -13.43
C LYS A 416 10.20 -21.30 -14.33
N GLU A 417 8.97 -20.81 -14.20
CA GLU A 417 8.43 -19.74 -15.06
C GLU A 417 8.66 -18.34 -14.46
N CYS A 418 8.57 -18.21 -13.13
CA CYS A 418 8.64 -16.94 -12.42
C CYS A 418 9.97 -16.70 -11.68
N ASN A 419 10.89 -17.66 -11.67
CA ASN A 419 12.17 -17.61 -10.94
C ASN A 419 12.06 -17.39 -9.41
N CYS A 420 10.86 -17.58 -8.85
CA CYS A 420 10.55 -17.47 -7.43
C CYS A 420 9.54 -18.55 -7.03
N MET A 421 9.41 -18.82 -5.74
CA MET A 421 8.41 -19.75 -5.19
C MET A 421 7.26 -19.01 -4.52
N ASP A 422 6.03 -19.50 -4.70
CA ASP A 422 4.82 -18.84 -4.20
C ASP A 422 4.77 -18.95 -2.66
N SER A 423 4.79 -17.80 -1.99
CA SER A 423 4.92 -17.68 -0.53
C SER A 423 3.74 -18.27 0.27
N ARG A 424 2.64 -18.61 -0.41
CA ARG A 424 1.48 -19.28 0.21
C ARG A 424 1.74 -20.73 0.57
N TYR A 425 2.71 -21.39 -0.07
CA TYR A 425 3.02 -22.79 0.19
C TYR A 425 4.44 -22.97 0.72
N PRO A 426 4.73 -24.09 1.41
CA PRO A 426 6.08 -24.43 1.84
C PRO A 426 7.06 -24.52 0.66
N MET A 427 8.30 -24.14 0.92
CA MET A 427 9.41 -24.14 -0.04
C MET A 427 10.73 -24.47 0.67
N PRO A 428 11.77 -24.91 -0.07
CA PRO A 428 13.11 -25.11 0.49
C PRO A 428 13.69 -23.82 1.06
N ALA A 429 14.50 -23.92 2.12
CA ALA A 429 15.10 -22.76 2.79
C ALA A 429 15.99 -21.88 1.87
N ASP A 430 16.57 -22.47 0.82
CA ASP A 430 17.44 -21.79 -0.14
C ASP A 430 16.68 -21.10 -1.29
N SER A 431 15.35 -21.26 -1.36
CA SER A 431 14.52 -20.73 -2.45
C SER A 431 14.01 -19.32 -2.13
N ALA A 432 13.94 -18.45 -3.14
CA ALA A 432 13.48 -17.08 -2.98
C ALA A 432 11.94 -16.99 -3.05
N PRO A 433 11.26 -16.37 -2.07
CA PRO A 433 9.81 -16.15 -2.11
C PRO A 433 9.45 -15.09 -3.17
N CYS A 434 8.41 -15.37 -3.96
CA CYS A 434 7.81 -14.40 -4.88
C CYS A 434 7.34 -13.15 -4.12
N GLN A 435 7.60 -11.97 -4.68
CA GLN A 435 7.19 -10.68 -4.12
C GLN A 435 5.87 -10.21 -4.76
N LEU A 436 5.33 -9.07 -4.29
CA LEU A 436 4.11 -8.48 -4.87
C LEU A 436 4.14 -8.27 -6.40
N PRO A 437 5.26 -7.81 -7.01
CA PRO A 437 5.34 -7.65 -8.47
C PRO A 437 5.18 -8.99 -9.23
N ASP A 438 5.64 -10.10 -8.64
CA ASP A 438 5.60 -11.42 -9.27
C ASP A 438 4.19 -12.03 -9.29
N ARG A 439 3.22 -11.42 -8.60
CA ARG A 439 1.83 -11.91 -8.50
C ARG A 439 1.21 -12.21 -9.85
N LYS A 440 1.40 -11.34 -10.84
CA LYS A 440 0.85 -11.54 -12.20
C LYS A 440 1.42 -12.81 -12.86
N CYS A 441 2.69 -13.12 -12.60
CA CYS A 441 3.30 -14.34 -13.07
C CYS A 441 2.68 -15.57 -12.38
N VAL A 442 2.58 -15.55 -11.05
CA VAL A 442 1.96 -16.64 -10.26
C VAL A 442 0.50 -16.90 -10.67
N GLU A 443 -0.27 -15.84 -10.91
CA GLU A 443 -1.65 -15.92 -11.40
C GLU A 443 -1.73 -16.56 -12.79
N SER A 444 -0.77 -16.27 -13.68
CA SER A 444 -0.71 -16.89 -15.01
C SER A 444 -0.50 -18.42 -14.94
N ILE A 445 0.25 -18.89 -13.94
CA ILE A 445 0.48 -20.32 -13.70
C ILE A 445 -0.78 -20.97 -13.12
N THR A 446 -1.41 -20.32 -12.14
CA THR A 446 -2.68 -20.78 -11.56
C THR A 446 -3.79 -20.87 -12.64
N ALA A 447 -3.78 -19.94 -13.61
CA ALA A 447 -4.72 -19.92 -14.72
C ALA A 447 -4.56 -21.09 -15.72
N LYS A 448 -3.44 -21.84 -15.68
CA LYS A 448 -3.27 -23.08 -16.48
C LYS A 448 -4.22 -24.20 -16.04
N GLY A 449 -4.87 -24.08 -14.89
CA GLY A 449 -5.89 -25.01 -14.41
C GLY A 449 -5.32 -26.13 -13.54
N ASP A 450 -5.93 -27.31 -13.62
CA ASP A 450 -5.66 -28.46 -12.73
C ASP A 450 -4.25 -29.03 -12.92
N VAL A 451 -3.44 -28.96 -11.86
CA VAL A 451 -2.05 -29.42 -11.82
C VAL A 451 -1.90 -30.91 -12.11
N SER A 452 -2.91 -31.73 -11.82
CA SER A 452 -2.89 -33.17 -12.10
C SER A 452 -2.83 -33.50 -13.60
N THR A 453 -3.19 -32.54 -14.46
CA THR A 453 -3.18 -32.70 -15.91
C THR A 453 -1.86 -32.26 -16.56
N TRP A 454 -0.96 -31.65 -15.80
CA TRP A 454 0.28 -31.08 -16.33
C TRP A 454 1.29 -32.19 -16.65
N ALA A 455 1.83 -32.20 -17.87
CA ALA A 455 2.72 -33.27 -18.34
C ALA A 455 4.02 -33.42 -17.50
N GLY A 456 4.45 -32.34 -16.84
CA GLY A 456 5.60 -32.33 -15.93
C GLY A 456 5.31 -32.94 -14.54
N CYS A 457 4.04 -33.00 -14.13
CA CYS A 457 3.65 -33.44 -12.79
C CYS A 457 3.33 -34.94 -12.76
N LYS A 458 4.24 -35.73 -12.20
CA LYS A 458 4.06 -37.18 -12.02
C LYS A 458 4.01 -37.54 -10.55
N CYS A 459 2.81 -37.68 -10.03
CA CYS A 459 2.56 -38.05 -8.63
C CYS A 459 1.98 -39.48 -8.56
N PRO A 460 2.80 -40.52 -8.33
CA PRO A 460 2.32 -41.89 -8.13
C PRO A 460 1.54 -41.99 -6.82
N LEU A 461 0.46 -42.77 -6.76
CA LEU A 461 -0.33 -42.95 -5.53
C LEU A 461 0.54 -43.44 -4.35
N PRO A 462 0.21 -43.09 -3.09
CA PRO A 462 0.91 -43.64 -1.93
C PRO A 462 0.68 -45.16 -1.80
N CYS A 463 1.70 -45.89 -1.33
CA CYS A 463 1.56 -47.32 -1.08
C CYS A 463 0.72 -47.63 0.15
N GLU A 464 0.74 -46.78 1.17
CA GLU A 464 -0.15 -46.86 2.34
C GLU A 464 -0.90 -45.54 2.45
N ASN A 465 -2.23 -45.59 2.56
CA ASN A 465 -3.03 -44.40 2.86
C ASN A 465 -4.22 -44.74 3.74
N SER A 466 -4.52 -43.84 4.68
CA SER A 466 -5.70 -43.93 5.55
C SER A 466 -6.74 -42.90 5.13
N GLN A 467 -7.99 -43.33 5.03
CA GLN A 467 -9.14 -42.50 4.75
C GLN A 467 -10.09 -42.52 5.95
N PHE A 468 -10.71 -41.37 6.25
CA PHE A 468 -11.66 -41.23 7.34
C PHE A 468 -13.06 -40.99 6.81
N ASP A 469 -13.89 -42.01 6.88
CA ASP A 469 -15.32 -41.89 6.58
C ASP A 469 -16.01 -41.34 7.83
N SER A 470 -16.52 -40.12 7.75
CA SER A 470 -17.21 -39.51 8.89
C SER A 470 -18.63 -39.07 8.56
N SER A 471 -19.55 -39.39 9.46
CA SER A 471 -20.89 -38.81 9.51
C SER A 471 -20.95 -37.77 10.63
N TYR A 472 -21.75 -36.73 10.47
CA TYR A 472 -21.88 -35.72 11.52
C TYR A 472 -23.34 -35.38 11.77
N THR A 473 -23.62 -35.00 13.01
CA THR A 473 -24.92 -34.54 13.48
C THR A 473 -24.74 -33.24 14.21
N VAL A 474 -25.67 -32.30 13.99
CA VAL A 474 -25.63 -30.98 14.63
C VAL A 474 -26.85 -30.85 15.52
N ALA A 475 -26.62 -30.66 16.81
CA ALA A 475 -27.67 -30.40 17.78
C ALA A 475 -27.47 -28.99 18.36
N PRO A 476 -28.49 -28.12 18.34
CA PRO A 476 -28.41 -26.86 19.07
C PRO A 476 -28.33 -27.16 20.58
N PHE A 477 -27.43 -26.50 21.30
CA PHE A 477 -27.42 -26.54 22.77
C PHE A 477 -27.68 -25.12 23.29
N VAL A 478 -28.45 -25.00 24.38
CA VAL A 478 -28.88 -23.71 24.92
C VAL A 478 -28.15 -23.46 26.25
N ARG A 479 -27.61 -22.25 26.44
CA ARG A 479 -26.92 -21.83 27.67
C ARG A 479 -27.83 -21.51 28.87
N GLY A 480 -29.14 -21.29 28.66
CA GLY A 480 -30.06 -20.76 29.67
C GLY A 480 -31.25 -21.68 30.03
N ARG A 481 -31.44 -21.88 31.35
CA ARG A 481 -32.40 -22.72 32.10
C ARG A 481 -33.69 -23.13 31.36
N TYR A 482 -33.90 -24.44 31.21
CA TYR A 482 -35.15 -25.25 31.07
C TYR A 482 -36.34 -24.75 30.20
N LYS A 483 -36.63 -23.45 30.07
CA LYS A 483 -37.72 -22.87 29.27
C LYS A 483 -37.50 -23.02 27.76
N CYS A 484 -36.30 -22.72 27.27
CA CYS A 484 -36.01 -22.68 25.82
C CYS A 484 -35.90 -24.07 25.16
N ASN A 485 -35.75 -25.14 25.94
CA ASN A 485 -35.78 -26.53 25.42
C ASN A 485 -37.17 -26.94 24.89
N SER A 486 -38.23 -26.22 25.27
CA SER A 486 -39.60 -26.48 24.81
C SER A 486 -39.95 -25.75 23.50
N TYR A 487 -39.05 -24.91 22.96
CA TYR A 487 -39.34 -24.03 21.81
C TYR A 487 -38.88 -24.64 20.48
N THR A 488 -39.68 -24.46 19.44
CA THR A 488 -39.32 -24.84 18.07
C THR A 488 -38.17 -23.97 17.54
N THR A 489 -37.43 -24.43 16.52
CA THR A 489 -36.26 -23.71 15.96
C THR A 489 -36.57 -22.26 15.57
N LYS A 490 -37.75 -21.99 14.99
CA LYS A 490 -38.19 -20.62 14.65
C LYS A 490 -38.50 -19.75 15.87
N GLN A 491 -39.02 -20.34 16.94
CA GLN A 491 -39.33 -19.61 18.18
C GLN A 491 -38.07 -19.23 18.93
N ARG A 492 -37.03 -20.09 18.90
CA ARG A 492 -35.72 -19.80 19.49
C ARG A 492 -34.99 -18.64 18.80
N LEU A 493 -35.14 -18.51 17.49
CA LEU A 493 -34.56 -17.38 16.72
C LEU A 493 -35.24 -16.03 16.99
N ASN A 494 -36.49 -16.04 17.45
CA ASN A 494 -37.30 -14.82 17.64
C ASN A 494 -37.38 -14.33 19.09
N ASP A 495 -36.95 -15.12 20.07
CA ASP A 495 -37.02 -14.76 21.50
C ASP A 495 -35.63 -14.39 22.03
N SER A 496 -35.39 -13.10 22.23
CA SER A 496 -34.14 -12.55 22.74
C SER A 496 -33.83 -12.97 24.19
N SER A 497 -34.82 -13.49 24.93
CA SER A 497 -34.60 -14.05 26.28
C SER A 497 -33.98 -15.45 26.25
N CYS A 498 -33.98 -16.11 25.08
CA CYS A 498 -33.21 -17.31 24.78
C CYS A 498 -31.89 -17.00 24.06
N GLY A 499 -31.57 -15.72 23.83
CA GLY A 499 -30.28 -15.27 23.30
C GLY A 499 -29.22 -15.11 24.39
N ASP A 500 -27.98 -14.84 23.98
CA ASP A 500 -26.77 -14.70 24.81
C ASP A 500 -26.77 -13.40 25.65
N GLY A 501 -27.82 -13.20 26.44
CA GLY A 501 -28.16 -11.96 27.14
C GLY A 501 -27.25 -11.52 28.29
N ASP A 502 -26.01 -11.99 28.39
CA ASP A 502 -25.07 -11.63 29.47
C ASP A 502 -23.62 -11.37 28.99
N GLY A 503 -23.41 -11.03 27.71
CA GLY A 503 -22.07 -10.63 27.22
C GLY A 503 -21.03 -11.76 27.21
N GLU A 504 -21.44 -13.02 27.27
CA GLU A 504 -20.56 -14.17 27.09
C GLU A 504 -20.35 -14.49 25.61
N VAL A 505 -19.10 -14.73 25.23
CA VAL A 505 -18.64 -15.03 23.87
C VAL A 505 -19.34 -16.24 23.24
N ASP A 506 -19.76 -16.12 21.97
CA ASP A 506 -20.25 -17.22 21.13
C ASP A 506 -19.28 -18.42 21.22
N TYR A 507 -19.79 -19.60 21.55
CA TYR A 507 -19.02 -20.83 21.68
C TYR A 507 -19.76 -21.99 21.03
N ALA A 508 -18.98 -22.91 20.53
CA ALA A 508 -19.44 -24.14 19.91
C ALA A 508 -18.86 -25.34 20.64
N ILE A 509 -19.56 -26.48 20.58
CA ILE A 509 -19.05 -27.74 21.12
C ILE A 509 -18.78 -28.67 19.94
N ILE A 510 -17.58 -29.21 19.90
CA ILE A 510 -17.15 -30.21 18.93
C ILE A 510 -16.96 -31.52 19.69
N ASN A 511 -17.58 -32.59 19.20
CA ASN A 511 -17.47 -33.92 19.77
C ASN A 511 -17.06 -34.90 18.67
N VAL A 512 -15.82 -35.35 18.67
CA VAL A 512 -15.29 -36.33 17.73
C VAL A 512 -15.21 -37.68 18.45
N GLN A 513 -15.93 -38.67 17.93
CA GLN A 513 -15.99 -40.00 18.52
C GLN A 513 -15.89 -41.07 17.44
N VAL A 514 -15.41 -42.26 17.80
CA VAL A 514 -15.46 -43.42 16.92
C VAL A 514 -16.70 -44.26 17.28
N PRO A 515 -17.59 -44.59 16.31
CA PRO A 515 -18.82 -45.31 16.60
C PRO A 515 -18.58 -46.75 17.07
N ARG A 516 -17.50 -47.38 16.60
CA ARG A 516 -17.04 -48.72 16.98
C ARG A 516 -15.53 -48.79 16.84
N LEU A 517 -14.83 -49.41 17.80
CA LEU A 517 -13.38 -49.63 17.76
C LEU A 517 -13.01 -50.70 16.71
N MET A 518 -13.15 -50.36 15.43
CA MET A 518 -12.79 -51.20 14.29
C MET A 518 -12.14 -50.33 13.21
N VAL A 519 -11.10 -50.89 12.58
CA VAL A 519 -10.43 -50.31 11.42
C VAL A 519 -10.61 -51.29 10.27
N ASP A 520 -11.06 -50.81 9.12
CA ASP A 520 -11.12 -51.63 7.91
C ASP A 520 -9.78 -51.53 7.20
N ILE A 521 -9.14 -52.67 6.92
CA ILE A 521 -7.85 -52.71 6.21
C ILE A 521 -8.05 -53.45 4.88
N PHE A 522 -7.78 -52.75 3.79
CA PHE A 522 -7.78 -53.28 2.42
C PHE A 522 -6.33 -53.45 1.96
N GLU A 523 -5.80 -54.66 2.10
CA GLU A 523 -4.43 -55.00 1.72
C GLU A 523 -4.41 -55.77 0.39
N GLU A 524 -3.55 -55.32 -0.54
CA GLU A 524 -3.21 -56.06 -1.74
C GLU A 524 -2.20 -57.16 -1.41
N ILE A 525 -2.61 -58.42 -1.57
CA ILE A 525 -1.71 -59.58 -1.41
C ILE A 525 -1.36 -60.19 -2.76
N PRO A 526 -0.09 -60.60 -2.99
CA PRO A 526 0.31 -61.19 -4.26
C PRO A 526 -0.40 -62.52 -4.48
N ALA A 527 -1.16 -62.64 -5.57
CA ALA A 527 -1.93 -63.85 -5.88
C ALA A 527 -1.05 -65.11 -6.06
N TRP A 528 0.17 -64.92 -6.57
CA TRP A 528 1.16 -65.96 -6.80
C TRP A 528 2.41 -65.72 -5.96
N THR A 529 2.57 -66.52 -4.90
CA THR A 529 3.81 -66.59 -4.13
C THR A 529 4.73 -67.69 -4.67
N PHE A 530 6.04 -67.58 -4.42
CA PHE A 530 7.01 -68.59 -4.87
C PHE A 530 6.63 -70.01 -4.42
N ASN A 531 6.16 -70.16 -3.18
CA ASN A 531 5.69 -71.44 -2.64
C ASN A 531 4.48 -71.99 -3.41
N ARG A 532 3.55 -71.11 -3.82
CA ARG A 532 2.37 -71.50 -4.62
C ARG A 532 2.76 -71.92 -6.03
N ILE A 533 3.76 -71.26 -6.64
CA ILE A 533 4.33 -71.66 -7.93
C ILE A 533 4.98 -73.04 -7.81
N LEU A 534 5.84 -73.25 -6.80
CA LEU A 534 6.51 -74.52 -6.58
C LEU A 534 5.51 -75.66 -6.34
N GLY A 535 4.47 -75.40 -5.54
CA GLY A 535 3.40 -76.37 -5.27
C GLY A 535 2.59 -76.72 -6.52
N ASN A 536 2.21 -75.73 -7.33
CA ASN A 536 1.43 -75.97 -8.55
C ASN A 536 2.25 -76.66 -9.64
N VAL A 537 3.50 -76.24 -9.87
CA VAL A 537 4.38 -76.87 -10.85
C VAL A 537 4.76 -78.28 -10.40
N GLY A 538 5.10 -78.46 -9.12
CA GLY A 538 5.39 -79.78 -8.54
C GLY A 538 4.19 -80.72 -8.56
N GLY A 539 2.99 -80.21 -8.26
CA GLY A 539 1.74 -80.97 -8.32
C GLY A 539 1.37 -81.38 -9.75
N LEU A 540 1.39 -80.44 -10.70
CA LEU A 540 1.12 -80.74 -12.11
C LEU A 540 2.17 -81.68 -12.70
N GLY A 541 3.46 -81.44 -12.45
CA GLY A 541 4.55 -82.32 -12.90
C GLY A 541 4.45 -83.73 -12.33
N GLY A 542 4.07 -83.84 -11.05
CA GLY A 542 3.82 -85.12 -10.39
C GLY A 542 2.60 -85.86 -10.94
N ILE A 543 1.50 -85.17 -11.23
CA ILE A 543 0.27 -85.80 -11.78
C ILE A 543 0.45 -86.23 -13.23
N VAL A 544 0.99 -85.35 -14.08
CA VAL A 544 1.04 -85.59 -15.54
C VAL A 544 2.13 -86.59 -15.89
N CYS A 545 3.31 -86.46 -15.30
CA CYS A 545 4.49 -87.23 -15.69
C CYS A 545 5.07 -88.10 -14.57
N GLY A 546 4.55 -88.03 -13.33
CA GLY A 546 5.19 -88.67 -12.17
C GLY A 546 6.57 -88.08 -11.83
N ILE A 547 6.89 -86.91 -12.38
CA ILE A 547 8.23 -86.31 -12.24
C ILE A 547 8.28 -85.53 -10.93
N ASN A 548 9.31 -85.83 -10.17
CA ASN A 548 9.74 -85.07 -8.99
C ASN A 548 11.13 -84.46 -9.26
N LEU A 549 11.64 -83.70 -8.29
CA LEU A 549 12.95 -83.06 -8.43
C LEU A 549 14.08 -84.09 -8.64
N ILE A 550 13.95 -85.28 -8.05
CA ILE A 550 14.95 -86.36 -8.15
C ILE A 550 14.98 -86.95 -9.56
N THR A 551 13.83 -87.12 -10.21
CA THR A 551 13.76 -87.60 -11.60
C THR A 551 14.46 -86.62 -12.54
N PHE A 552 14.42 -85.32 -12.26
CA PHE A 552 15.16 -84.32 -13.04
C PHE A 552 16.68 -84.51 -12.89
N PHE A 553 17.16 -84.75 -11.67
CA PHE A 553 18.58 -85.06 -11.42
C PHE A 553 19.00 -86.40 -12.05
N GLU A 554 18.12 -87.40 -12.08
CA GLU A 554 18.37 -88.69 -12.72
C GLU A 554 18.51 -88.56 -14.24
N PHE A 555 17.60 -87.83 -14.89
CA PHE A 555 17.72 -87.50 -16.31
C PHE A 555 19.00 -86.72 -16.61
N PHE A 556 19.35 -85.75 -15.76
CA PHE A 556 20.59 -84.99 -15.91
C PHE A 556 21.82 -85.89 -15.77
N TYR A 557 21.87 -86.74 -14.75
CA TYR A 557 22.96 -87.71 -14.55
C TYR A 557 23.09 -88.66 -15.74
N PHE A 558 21.97 -89.18 -16.24
CA PHE A 558 21.97 -90.06 -17.39
C PHE A 558 22.51 -89.36 -18.65
N PHE A 559 21.97 -88.20 -19.02
CA PHE A 559 22.35 -87.51 -20.26
C PHE A 559 23.74 -86.89 -20.22
N PHE A 560 24.17 -86.34 -19.08
CA PHE A 560 25.42 -85.57 -19.00
C PHE A 560 26.60 -86.38 -18.45
N ILE A 561 26.37 -87.47 -17.72
CA ILE A 561 27.44 -88.27 -17.14
C ILE A 561 27.44 -89.65 -17.79
N GLN A 562 26.36 -90.41 -17.65
CA GLN A 562 26.36 -91.83 -18.02
C GLN A 562 26.41 -92.04 -19.54
N LEU A 563 25.55 -91.37 -20.31
CA LEU A 563 25.50 -91.48 -21.77
C LEU A 563 26.83 -91.11 -22.44
N PRO A 564 27.47 -89.94 -22.16
CA PRO A 564 28.77 -89.61 -22.74
C PRO A 564 29.88 -90.55 -22.28
N LEU A 565 29.92 -90.98 -21.01
CA LEU A 565 30.88 -91.99 -20.56
C LEU A 565 30.73 -93.31 -21.35
N THR A 566 29.51 -93.74 -21.59
CA THR A 566 29.24 -94.99 -22.33
C THR A 566 29.56 -94.85 -23.82
N LEU A 567 29.27 -93.70 -24.43
CA LEU A 567 29.65 -93.40 -25.81
C LEU A 567 31.16 -93.28 -25.99
N ILE A 568 31.88 -92.75 -25.00
CA ILE A 568 33.35 -92.72 -24.99
C ILE A 568 33.89 -94.16 -24.85
N TYR A 569 33.36 -94.95 -23.92
CA TYR A 569 33.80 -96.33 -23.69
C TYR A 569 33.63 -97.21 -24.95
N ASN A 570 32.48 -97.17 -25.63
CA ASN A 570 32.22 -97.89 -26.89
C ASN A 570 32.98 -97.34 -28.12
N ARG A 571 33.71 -96.24 -27.98
CA ARG A 571 34.57 -95.70 -29.04
C ARG A 571 36.03 -96.14 -28.88
N TYR A 572 36.42 -96.58 -27.68
CA TYR A 572 37.77 -97.03 -27.35
C TYR A 572 37.90 -98.57 -27.26
N PHE A 573 36.79 -99.27 -27.02
CA PHE A 573 36.64 -100.72 -27.19
C PHE A 573 35.70 -100.98 -28.37
#